data_AF-A0A077ZSE8-F1
#
_entry.id   AF-A0A077ZSE8-F1
#
_cell.length_a   1.000
_cell.length_b   1.000
_cell.length_c   1.000
_cell.angle_alpha   90.00
_cell.angle_beta   90.00
_cell.angle_gamma   90.00
#
_symmetry.space_group_name_H-M   'P 1'
#
loop_
_entity.id
_entity.type
_entity.pdbx_description
1 polymer ?
#
loop_
_entity_poly.entity_id
_entity_poly.type
_entity_poly.pdbx_seq_one_letter_code
_entity_poly.pdbx_strand_id
1 'polypeptide(L)'
;MDNWSCFVYFQMTQTQKTQVHLNDASAAGRIIIISVLQVIPQTSNLSGTPFELLSLIVILLLTTIIEYHDDFKRKNSDRRENKREVQVYDAKKEIFVKTQWQHLKVGQVVLMEQNDLVPADMILIKSSCPSGLCYLESQNLQGENDLLKKVCDRLLYQIINPEDPKTVKNLKGSIISDSTNASQYNFTANMYLHQSSNRQNVIKRVQIDEKQLILRGCKVKNTKWVMGLIIAAGHDTNLMRNTIKLINKKSFINRDLNLQVIIILLFSIILSVSSAIYYVTTNIRDDCDDDSQDDQEDVNCEGWTKLFFMEFLIWFIQYKQDIFKFYLYSNLIPISLLFTLEFVRIAQTYFIQHDCLMFDNDQMLFPSVQSSQLLEELGQVQVIFSDKTGTMTANIMRFRKIACGQKQYAPIFGNNRKFIIIEYRSIQRFYCIT
;
A
#
# COMPACT_ATOMS: atom_id res chain seq x y z
N MET A 1 -20.32 20.45 11.24
CA MET A 1 -20.43 19.21 12.05
C MET A 1 -19.90 17.98 11.31
N ASP A 2 -19.54 18.08 10.02
CA ASP A 2 -19.14 16.93 9.17
C ASP A 2 -17.68 16.46 9.32
N ASN A 3 -16.81 17.27 9.94
CA ASN A 3 -15.42 16.88 10.21
C ASN A 3 -15.30 15.94 11.42
N TRP A 4 -16.23 16.01 12.37
CA TRP A 4 -16.24 15.16 13.57
C TRP A 4 -16.78 13.77 13.27
N SER A 5 -17.83 13.67 12.45
CA SER A 5 -18.36 12.39 11.98
C SER A 5 -17.35 11.64 11.12
N CYS A 6 -16.62 12.30 10.22
CA CYS A 6 -15.52 11.68 9.47
C CYS A 6 -14.35 11.24 10.37
N PHE A 7 -14.02 12.01 11.42
CA PHE A 7 -12.97 11.63 12.38
C PHE A 7 -13.38 10.40 13.22
N VAL A 8 -14.63 10.35 13.68
CA VAL A 8 -15.18 9.22 14.44
C VAL A 8 -15.35 7.98 13.56
N TYR A 9 -15.83 8.12 12.31
CA TYR A 9 -15.95 6.98 11.39
C TYR A 9 -14.57 6.45 10.95
N PHE A 10 -13.58 7.33 10.79
CA PHE A 10 -12.19 6.96 10.52
C PHE A 10 -11.51 6.32 11.73
N GLN A 11 -11.73 6.86 12.94
CA GLN A 11 -11.29 6.20 14.18
C GLN A 11 -11.97 4.85 14.34
N MET A 12 -13.27 4.70 14.05
CA MET A 12 -13.98 3.43 14.16
C MET A 12 -13.52 2.38 13.12
N THR A 13 -13.19 2.81 11.89
CA THR A 13 -12.63 1.89 10.88
C THR A 13 -11.15 1.58 11.14
N GLN A 14 -10.39 2.51 11.73
CA GLN A 14 -9.02 2.26 12.17
C GLN A 14 -8.97 1.38 13.42
N THR A 15 -9.88 1.56 14.39
CA THR A 15 -10.01 0.68 15.56
C THR A 15 -10.48 -0.70 15.15
N GLN A 16 -11.36 -0.85 14.17
CA GLN A 16 -11.72 -2.15 13.62
C GLN A 16 -10.55 -2.83 12.89
N LYS A 17 -9.74 -2.09 12.12
CA LYS A 17 -8.53 -2.65 11.49
C LYS A 17 -7.47 -3.04 12.51
N THR A 18 -7.19 -2.18 13.50
CA THR A 18 -6.27 -2.50 14.61
C THR A 18 -6.78 -3.63 15.50
N GLN A 19 -8.10 -3.75 15.73
CA GLN A 19 -8.71 -4.89 16.44
C GLN A 19 -8.56 -6.21 15.68
N VAL A 20 -8.65 -6.20 14.34
CA VAL A 20 -8.34 -7.38 13.52
C VAL A 20 -6.85 -7.73 13.59
N HIS A 21 -5.96 -6.73 13.64
CA HIS A 21 -4.53 -6.94 13.91
C HIS A 21 -4.27 -7.50 15.32
N LEU A 22 -5.10 -7.16 16.31
CA LEU A 22 -5.03 -7.67 17.68
C LEU A 22 -5.52 -9.13 17.79
N ASN A 23 -6.56 -9.49 17.04
CA ASN A 23 -7.10 -10.85 17.01
C ASN A 23 -6.17 -11.86 16.30
N ASP A 24 -5.30 -11.40 15.40
CA ASP A 24 -4.33 -12.26 14.73
C ASP A 24 -3.02 -12.45 15.52
N ALA A 25 -2.80 -11.67 16.59
CA ALA A 25 -1.62 -11.79 17.45
C ALA A 25 -1.95 -12.69 18.66
N SER A 26 -1.50 -13.94 18.60
CA SER A 26 -1.63 -14.92 19.70
C SER A 26 -1.13 -14.37 21.05
N ALA A 27 -0.16 -13.45 21.03
CA ALA A 27 0.37 -12.77 22.21
C ALA A 27 -0.63 -11.81 22.88
N ALA A 28 -1.37 -11.01 22.11
CA ALA A 28 -2.34 -10.07 22.66
C ALA A 28 -3.55 -10.81 23.24
N GLY A 29 -4.02 -11.86 22.55
CA GLY A 29 -5.06 -12.75 23.06
C GLY A 29 -4.67 -13.39 24.40
N ARG A 30 -3.41 -13.84 24.56
CA ARG A 30 -2.90 -14.38 25.82
C ARG A 30 -2.93 -13.35 26.94
N ILE A 31 -2.42 -12.14 26.70
CA ILE A 31 -2.35 -11.09 27.73
C ILE A 31 -3.76 -10.65 28.16
N ILE A 32 -4.73 -10.63 27.24
CA ILE A 32 -6.13 -10.39 27.57
C ILE A 32 -6.67 -11.51 28.48
N ILE A 33 -6.41 -12.78 28.17
CA ILE A 33 -6.83 -13.92 29.01
C ILE A 33 -6.20 -13.83 30.41
N ILE A 34 -4.89 -13.54 30.50
CA ILE A 34 -4.20 -13.41 31.79
C ILE A 34 -4.72 -12.19 32.57
N SER A 35 -4.98 -11.07 31.89
CA SER A 35 -5.55 -9.87 32.52
C SER A 35 -6.93 -10.14 33.12
N VAL A 36 -7.78 -10.93 32.44
CA VAL A 36 -9.08 -11.36 32.97
C VAL A 36 -8.91 -12.26 34.20
N LEU A 37 -7.93 -13.17 34.18
CA LEU A 37 -7.60 -14.03 35.32
C LEU A 37 -7.00 -13.26 36.51
N GLN A 38 -6.30 -12.14 36.27
CA GLN A 38 -5.75 -11.27 37.31
C GLN A 38 -6.82 -10.43 38.04
N VAL A 39 -7.90 -10.06 37.35
CA VAL A 39 -9.01 -9.29 37.94
C VAL A 39 -9.75 -10.10 39.01
N ILE A 40 -9.67 -11.43 38.97
CA ILE A 40 -10.23 -12.31 39.99
C ILE A 40 -9.30 -12.27 41.23
N PRO A 41 -9.73 -11.70 42.38
CA PRO A 41 -8.87 -11.52 43.54
C PRO A 41 -8.47 -12.83 44.23
N GLN A 42 -9.19 -13.91 43.94
CA GLN A 42 -8.97 -15.24 44.53
C GLN A 42 -7.82 -16.01 43.86
N THR A 43 -7.35 -15.56 42.71
CA THR A 43 -6.32 -16.22 41.87
C THR A 43 -5.07 -15.37 41.70
N SER A 44 -5.04 -14.12 42.18
CA SER A 44 -3.96 -13.16 41.94
C SER A 44 -3.22 -12.72 43.22
N ASN A 45 -1.89 -12.62 43.13
CA ASN A 45 -1.02 -12.15 44.22
C ASN A 45 -1.09 -10.63 44.45
N LEU A 46 -1.66 -9.87 43.52
CA LEU A 46 -1.66 -8.40 43.53
C LEU A 46 -3.02 -7.82 43.90
N SER A 47 -3.76 -8.50 44.79
CA SER A 47 -5.01 -7.99 45.38
C SER A 47 -6.01 -7.42 44.34
N GLY A 48 -6.10 -8.06 43.17
CA GLY A 48 -7.03 -7.68 42.10
C GLY A 48 -6.59 -6.51 41.21
N THR A 49 -5.33 -6.05 41.27
CA THR A 49 -4.81 -5.00 40.37
C THR A 49 -4.17 -5.58 39.10
N PRO A 50 -4.71 -5.30 37.89
CA PRO A 50 -4.22 -5.91 36.64
C PRO A 50 -3.06 -5.09 36.03
N PHE A 51 -1.85 -5.26 36.56
CA PHE A 51 -0.65 -4.57 36.04
C PHE A 51 -0.28 -4.98 34.60
N GLU A 52 -0.55 -6.23 34.20
CA GLU A 52 -0.28 -6.67 32.83
C GLU A 52 -1.20 -5.97 31.82
N LEU A 53 -2.45 -5.72 32.20
CA LEU A 53 -3.39 -4.96 31.38
C LEU A 53 -2.89 -3.53 31.13
N LEU A 54 -2.35 -2.87 32.16
CA LEU A 54 -1.77 -1.55 32.01
C LEU A 54 -0.61 -1.55 31.00
N SER A 55 0.29 -2.53 31.09
CA SER A 55 1.41 -2.66 30.15
C SER A 55 0.94 -2.94 28.71
N LEU A 56 -0.11 -3.75 28.53
CA LEU A 56 -0.72 -4.00 27.23
C LEU A 56 -1.34 -2.73 26.64
N ILE A 57 -2.06 -1.96 27.46
CA ILE A 57 -2.66 -0.68 27.04
C ILE A 57 -1.57 0.28 26.56
N VAL A 58 -0.46 0.39 27.29
CA VAL A 58 0.66 1.27 26.90
C VAL A 58 1.23 0.83 25.55
N ILE A 59 1.49 -0.46 25.35
CA ILE A 59 2.00 -0.99 24.08
C ILE A 59 1.02 -0.74 22.94
N LEU A 60 -0.27 -1.00 23.16
CA LEU A 60 -1.32 -0.82 22.16
C LEU A 60 -1.49 0.64 21.77
N LEU A 61 -1.40 1.57 22.73
CA LEU A 61 -1.41 3.00 22.45
C LEU A 61 -0.19 3.41 21.62
N LEU A 62 1.00 2.93 21.98
CA LEU A 62 2.23 3.20 21.25
C LEU A 62 2.13 2.72 19.79
N THR A 63 1.73 1.46 19.56
CA THR A 63 1.58 0.90 18.20
C THR A 63 0.55 1.66 17.39
N THR A 64 -0.59 1.99 18.01
CA THR A 64 -1.66 2.77 17.35
C THR A 64 -1.15 4.15 16.92
N ILE A 65 -0.33 4.83 17.74
CA ILE A 65 0.26 6.13 17.39
C ILE A 65 1.20 6.00 16.18
N ILE A 66 2.03 4.96 16.14
CA ILE A 66 2.97 4.70 15.04
C ILE A 66 2.21 4.44 13.74
N GLU A 67 1.26 3.50 13.77
CA GLU A 67 0.43 3.18 12.60
C GLU A 67 -0.36 4.39 12.11
N TYR A 68 -0.91 5.18 13.03
CA TYR A 68 -1.59 6.44 12.72
C TYR A 68 -0.65 7.43 12.01
N HIS A 69 0.59 7.55 12.47
CA HIS A 69 1.58 8.44 11.84
C HIS A 69 1.93 8.00 10.42
N ASP A 70 2.16 6.70 10.21
CA ASP A 70 2.45 6.14 8.89
C ASP A 70 1.25 6.32 7.92
N ASP A 71 0.03 6.07 8.38
CA ASP A 71 -1.19 6.30 7.59
C ASP A 71 -1.44 7.80 7.33
N PHE A 72 -1.12 8.68 8.28
CA PHE A 72 -1.24 10.12 8.10
C PHE A 72 -0.30 10.63 7.00
N LYS A 73 0.93 10.12 6.92
CA LYS A 73 1.86 10.44 5.81
C LYS A 73 1.29 10.01 4.45
N ARG A 74 0.73 8.80 4.37
CA ARG A 74 0.08 8.29 3.13
C ARG A 74 -1.08 9.19 2.72
N LYS A 75 -1.96 9.50 3.67
CA LYS A 75 -3.10 10.41 3.46
C LYS A 75 -2.67 11.80 2.99
N ASN A 76 -1.57 12.34 3.53
CA ASN A 76 -1.02 13.61 3.06
C ASN A 76 -0.46 13.51 1.64
N SER A 77 0.14 12.39 1.28
CA SER A 77 0.56 12.12 -0.10
C SER A 77 -0.63 12.10 -1.06
N ASP A 78 -1.67 11.34 -0.73
CA ASP A 78 -2.89 11.25 -1.56
C ASP A 78 -3.59 12.61 -1.66
N ARG A 79 -3.63 13.37 -0.56
CA ARG A 79 -4.22 14.72 -0.54
C ARG A 79 -3.44 15.70 -1.41
N ARG A 80 -2.11 15.58 -1.51
CA ARG A 80 -1.30 16.41 -2.42
C ARG A 80 -1.64 16.10 -3.88
N GLU A 81 -1.79 14.82 -4.23
CA GLU A 81 -2.18 14.40 -5.58
C GLU A 81 -3.58 14.89 -5.95
N ASN A 82 -4.54 14.69 -5.05
CA ASN A 82 -5.95 15.06 -5.24
C ASN A 82 -6.18 16.58 -5.34
N LYS A 83 -5.29 17.38 -4.77
CA LYS A 83 -5.32 18.85 -4.79
C LYS A 83 -4.65 19.46 -6.02
N ARG A 84 -4.02 18.66 -6.88
CA ARG A 84 -3.47 19.18 -8.14
C ARG A 84 -4.58 19.87 -8.94
N GLU A 85 -4.20 20.95 -9.62
CA GLU A 85 -5.13 21.77 -10.37
C GLU A 85 -5.07 21.45 -11.85
N VAL A 86 -6.20 21.58 -12.53
CA VAL A 86 -6.29 21.52 -13.99
C VAL A 86 -7.40 22.46 -14.46
N GLN A 87 -7.33 22.92 -15.71
CA GLN A 87 -8.32 23.83 -16.27
C GLN A 87 -9.51 23.06 -16.84
N VAL A 88 -10.71 23.32 -16.37
CA VAL A 88 -11.95 22.66 -16.79
C VAL A 88 -12.86 23.68 -17.46
N TYR A 89 -13.50 23.30 -18.57
CA TYR A 89 -14.46 24.15 -19.27
C TYR A 89 -15.77 24.28 -18.47
N ASP A 90 -16.13 25.51 -18.09
CA ASP A 90 -17.41 25.81 -17.45
C ASP A 90 -18.42 26.30 -18.51
N ALA A 91 -19.42 25.48 -18.81
CA ALA A 91 -20.45 25.78 -19.81
C ALA A 91 -21.32 27.01 -19.45
N LYS A 92 -21.40 27.40 -18.17
CA LYS A 92 -22.19 28.58 -17.75
C LYS A 92 -21.44 29.89 -17.99
N LYS A 93 -20.14 29.88 -17.71
CA LYS A 93 -19.28 31.07 -17.84
C LYS A 93 -18.59 31.15 -19.20
N GLU A 94 -18.64 30.06 -19.98
CA GLU A 94 -18.00 29.91 -21.29
C GLU A 94 -16.48 30.15 -21.27
N ILE A 95 -15.84 29.82 -20.14
CA ILE A 95 -14.40 29.98 -19.91
C ILE A 95 -13.84 28.72 -19.22
N PHE A 96 -12.52 28.55 -19.33
CA PHE A 96 -11.78 27.54 -18.58
C PHE A 96 -11.49 28.05 -17.16
N VAL A 97 -11.87 27.24 -16.16
CA VAL A 97 -11.70 27.55 -14.74
C VAL A 97 -10.82 26.49 -14.10
N LYS A 98 -9.86 26.93 -13.27
CA LYS A 98 -9.01 26.02 -12.50
C LYS A 98 -9.86 25.24 -11.49
N THR A 99 -9.72 23.92 -11.52
CA THR A 99 -10.43 22.98 -10.66
C THR A 99 -9.45 21.92 -10.15
N GLN A 100 -9.65 21.47 -8.91
CA GLN A 100 -8.82 20.42 -8.32
C GLN A 100 -9.20 19.03 -8.86
N TRP A 101 -8.24 18.13 -8.95
CA TRP A 101 -8.42 16.77 -9.48
C TRP A 101 -9.55 15.99 -8.79
N GLN A 102 -9.70 16.16 -7.47
CA GLN A 102 -10.79 15.54 -6.69
C GLN A 102 -12.21 15.96 -7.10
N HIS A 103 -12.37 17.07 -7.84
CA HIS A 103 -13.68 17.57 -8.27
C HIS A 103 -13.98 17.27 -9.74
N LEU A 104 -13.08 16.60 -10.45
CA LEU A 104 -13.26 16.21 -11.84
C LEU A 104 -14.34 15.13 -11.98
N LYS A 105 -15.16 15.28 -13.01
CA LYS A 105 -16.27 14.37 -13.32
C LYS A 105 -16.21 13.94 -14.79
N VAL A 106 -16.75 12.76 -15.05
CA VAL A 106 -16.91 12.23 -16.42
C VAL A 106 -17.77 13.19 -17.25
N GLY A 107 -17.38 13.38 -18.51
CA GLY A 107 -18.05 14.29 -19.45
C GLY A 107 -17.56 15.74 -19.39
N GLN A 108 -16.62 16.09 -18.51
CA GLN A 108 -16.01 17.42 -18.50
C GLN A 108 -14.88 17.53 -19.51
N VAL A 109 -14.77 18.69 -20.16
CA VAL A 109 -13.65 19.02 -21.05
C VAL A 109 -12.57 19.71 -20.23
N VAL A 110 -11.34 19.20 -20.37
CA VAL A 110 -10.17 19.65 -19.64
C VAL A 110 -9.12 20.16 -20.62
N LEU A 111 -8.51 21.29 -20.27
CA LEU A 111 -7.36 21.87 -20.95
C LEU A 111 -6.11 21.65 -20.08
N MET A 112 -5.09 21.05 -20.68
CA MET A 112 -3.80 20.79 -20.05
C MET A 112 -2.71 21.51 -20.82
N GLU A 113 -1.73 22.05 -20.10
CA GLU A 113 -0.57 22.74 -20.67
C GLU A 113 0.61 21.78 -20.85
N GLN A 114 1.67 22.28 -21.49
CA GLN A 114 2.89 21.51 -21.67
C GLN A 114 3.51 21.13 -20.32
N ASN A 115 3.90 19.85 -20.18
CA ASN A 115 4.42 19.22 -18.97
C ASN A 115 3.40 18.95 -17.87
N ASP A 116 2.10 19.18 -18.09
CA ASP A 116 1.07 18.75 -17.14
C ASP A 116 0.90 17.23 -17.17
N LEU A 117 0.53 16.68 -16.01
CA LEU A 117 0.13 15.29 -15.88
C LEU A 117 -1.36 15.15 -16.19
N VAL A 118 -1.68 14.07 -16.89
CA VAL A 118 -3.06 13.74 -17.26
C VAL A 118 -3.83 13.27 -16.01
N PRO A 119 -4.93 13.95 -15.63
CA PRO A 119 -5.63 13.68 -14.38
C PRO A 119 -6.51 12.41 -14.40
N ALA A 120 -7.04 12.07 -15.58
CA ALA A 120 -8.08 11.07 -15.76
C ALA A 120 -7.99 10.51 -17.20
N ASP A 121 -8.62 9.36 -17.46
CA ASP A 121 -8.65 8.82 -18.81
C ASP A 121 -9.58 9.68 -19.66
N MET A 122 -9.06 10.15 -20.80
CA MET A 122 -9.73 11.16 -21.62
C MET A 122 -9.52 10.94 -23.11
N ILE A 123 -10.50 11.37 -23.89
CA ILE A 123 -10.43 11.38 -25.35
C ILE A 123 -9.81 12.70 -25.80
N LEU A 124 -8.81 12.64 -26.68
CA LEU A 124 -8.22 13.80 -27.33
C LEU A 124 -9.24 14.49 -28.26
N ILE A 125 -9.63 15.71 -27.93
CA ILE A 125 -10.57 16.51 -28.73
C ILE A 125 -9.85 17.50 -29.64
N LYS A 126 -8.78 18.13 -29.15
CA LYS A 126 -8.03 19.15 -29.88
C LYS A 126 -6.63 19.25 -29.30
N SER A 127 -5.66 19.57 -30.15
CA SER A 127 -4.29 19.87 -29.74
C SER A 127 -3.82 21.16 -30.37
N SER A 128 -2.85 21.80 -29.72
CA SER A 128 -2.10 22.96 -30.23
C SER A 128 -1.38 22.70 -31.56
N CYS A 129 -1.09 21.44 -31.91
CA CYS A 129 -0.46 21.13 -33.20
C CYS A 129 -1.45 21.28 -34.38
N PRO A 130 -1.04 21.87 -35.52
CA PRO A 130 -1.89 22.04 -36.71
C PRO A 130 -2.48 20.75 -37.28
N SER A 131 -1.82 19.62 -37.04
CA SER A 131 -2.22 18.28 -37.48
C SER A 131 -3.09 17.53 -36.46
N GLY A 132 -3.46 18.17 -35.34
CA GLY A 132 -4.21 17.51 -34.26
C GLY A 132 -3.39 16.46 -33.50
N LEU A 133 -2.06 16.49 -33.63
CA LEU A 133 -1.15 15.57 -32.96
C LEU A 133 -0.90 15.98 -31.51
N CYS A 134 -0.80 14.99 -30.63
CA CYS A 134 -0.38 15.14 -29.25
C CYS A 134 0.76 14.16 -28.97
N TYR A 135 1.76 14.60 -28.20
CA TYR A 135 2.84 13.73 -27.72
C TYR A 135 2.72 13.58 -26.21
N LEU A 136 2.73 12.34 -25.77
CA LEU A 136 2.60 11.97 -24.36
C LEU A 136 3.80 11.14 -23.95
N GLU A 137 4.34 11.42 -22.78
CA GLU A 137 5.34 10.57 -22.13
C GLU A 137 4.61 9.57 -21.23
N SER A 138 4.79 8.28 -21.50
CA SER A 138 4.14 7.17 -20.79
C SER A 138 5.06 6.48 -19.78
N GLN A 139 6.16 7.13 -19.37
CA GLN A 139 7.11 6.57 -18.40
C GLN A 139 6.42 6.02 -17.14
N ASN A 140 5.40 6.72 -16.64
CA ASN A 140 4.66 6.33 -15.44
C ASN A 140 3.74 5.10 -15.63
N LEU A 141 3.49 4.67 -16.87
CA LEU A 141 2.58 3.57 -17.20
C LEU A 141 3.31 2.36 -17.78
N GLN A 142 4.25 2.59 -18.70
CA GLN A 142 4.93 1.55 -19.48
C GLN A 142 6.41 1.43 -19.16
N GLY A 143 6.98 2.33 -18.35
CA GLY A 143 8.42 2.35 -18.10
C GLY A 143 9.22 2.56 -19.39
N GLU A 144 8.67 3.23 -20.40
CA GLU A 144 9.38 3.58 -21.63
C GLU A 144 9.47 5.10 -21.74
N ASN A 145 10.60 5.58 -22.28
CA ASN A 145 10.86 7.01 -22.50
C ASN A 145 10.35 7.50 -23.86
N ASP A 146 9.64 6.64 -24.57
CA ASP A 146 9.12 6.96 -25.89
C ASP A 146 7.92 7.89 -25.78
N LEU A 147 7.89 8.86 -26.68
CA LEU A 147 6.76 9.76 -26.83
C LEU A 147 5.65 9.03 -27.59
N LEU A 148 4.60 8.66 -26.87
CA LEU A 148 3.37 8.17 -27.48
C LEU A 148 2.72 9.27 -28.30
N LYS A 149 2.58 9.02 -29.60
CA LYS A 149 1.88 9.90 -30.53
C LYS A 149 0.39 9.57 -30.51
N LYS A 150 -0.43 10.53 -30.09
CA LYS A 150 -1.89 10.47 -30.17
C LYS A 150 -2.39 11.43 -31.26
N VAL A 151 -3.49 11.06 -31.92
CA VAL A 151 -4.02 11.80 -33.08
C VAL A 151 -5.48 12.09 -32.84
N CYS A 152 -5.84 13.37 -32.90
CA CYS A 152 -7.22 13.82 -32.81
C CYS A 152 -8.03 13.37 -34.04
N ASP A 153 -9.32 13.08 -33.84
CA ASP A 153 -10.23 12.92 -34.97
C ASP A 153 -10.35 14.23 -35.78
N ARG A 154 -10.48 14.11 -37.10
CA ARG A 154 -10.57 15.28 -38.00
C ARG A 154 -11.82 16.12 -37.73
N LEU A 155 -12.94 15.49 -37.38
CA LEU A 155 -14.20 16.17 -37.15
C LEU A 155 -14.18 16.94 -35.84
N LEU A 156 -13.69 16.29 -34.78
CA LEU A 156 -13.46 16.94 -33.49
C LEU A 156 -12.51 18.13 -33.62
N TYR A 157 -11.45 17.96 -34.41
CA TYR A 157 -10.50 19.03 -34.67
C TYR A 157 -11.15 20.23 -35.38
N GLN A 158 -12.14 20.03 -36.25
CA GLN A 158 -12.78 21.15 -36.97
C GLN A 158 -13.85 21.88 -36.14
N ILE A 159 -14.48 21.21 -35.17
CA ILE A 159 -15.61 21.77 -34.40
C ILE A 159 -15.15 22.85 -33.42
N ILE A 160 -13.94 22.69 -32.86
CA ILE A 160 -13.43 23.58 -31.81
C ILE A 160 -12.36 24.52 -32.37
N ASN A 161 -12.63 25.82 -32.24
CA ASN A 161 -11.64 26.85 -32.50
C ASN A 161 -10.86 27.13 -31.22
N PRO A 162 -9.52 27.11 -31.27
CA PRO A 162 -8.70 27.29 -30.07
C PRO A 162 -8.75 28.72 -29.52
N GLU A 163 -9.03 29.71 -30.36
CA GLU A 163 -9.07 31.12 -29.99
C GLU A 163 -10.37 31.53 -29.30
N ASP A 164 -11.45 30.74 -29.50
CA ASP A 164 -12.75 31.02 -28.89
C ASP A 164 -13.23 29.82 -28.06
N PRO A 165 -13.09 29.87 -26.72
CA PRO A 165 -13.50 28.79 -25.82
C PRO A 165 -15.00 28.49 -25.91
N LYS A 166 -15.81 29.44 -26.40
CA LYS A 166 -17.26 29.23 -26.59
C LYS A 166 -17.58 28.10 -27.56
N THR A 167 -16.67 27.81 -28.49
CA THR A 167 -16.86 26.73 -29.47
C THR A 167 -16.95 25.34 -28.83
N VAL A 168 -16.42 25.16 -27.61
CA VAL A 168 -16.57 23.91 -26.85
C VAL A 168 -18.04 23.60 -26.56
N LYS A 169 -18.90 24.62 -26.43
CA LYS A 169 -20.36 24.47 -26.26
C LYS A 169 -21.05 23.80 -27.46
N ASN A 170 -20.43 23.86 -28.64
CA ASN A 170 -20.93 23.20 -29.85
C ASN A 170 -20.71 21.68 -29.81
N LEU A 171 -19.86 21.19 -28.90
CA LEU A 171 -19.64 19.76 -28.67
C LEU A 171 -20.83 19.15 -27.91
N LYS A 172 -21.93 18.91 -28.62
CA LYS A 172 -23.13 18.24 -28.09
C LYS A 172 -23.22 16.84 -28.67
N GLY A 173 -23.46 15.85 -27.83
CA GLY A 173 -23.53 14.47 -28.28
C GLY A 173 -23.51 13.48 -27.13
N SER A 174 -23.48 12.19 -27.49
CA SER A 174 -23.33 11.08 -26.56
C SER A 174 -22.14 10.21 -26.96
N ILE A 175 -21.48 9.62 -25.98
CA ILE A 175 -20.38 8.67 -26.20
C ILE A 175 -20.81 7.34 -25.63
N ILE A 176 -20.66 6.30 -26.44
CA ILE A 176 -20.88 4.92 -26.04
C ILE A 176 -19.53 4.25 -26.14
N SER A 177 -18.91 3.98 -25.00
CA SER A 177 -17.70 3.17 -24.90
C SER A 177 -18.06 1.79 -24.38
N ASP A 178 -17.33 0.78 -24.83
CA ASP A 178 -17.38 -0.52 -24.17
C ASP A 178 -16.85 -0.36 -22.74
N SER A 179 -17.33 -1.21 -21.81
CA SER A 179 -16.77 -1.25 -20.45
C SER A 179 -15.26 -1.41 -20.56
N THR A 180 -14.50 -0.50 -19.97
CA THR A 180 -13.03 -0.48 -20.05
C THR A 180 -12.47 -1.81 -19.54
N ASN A 181 -12.09 -2.69 -20.46
CA ASN A 181 -11.36 -3.91 -20.15
C ASN A 181 -10.00 -3.52 -19.55
N ALA A 182 -9.53 -4.27 -18.55
CA ALA A 182 -8.27 -3.97 -17.87
C ALA A 182 -7.03 -4.05 -18.79
N SER A 183 -7.17 -4.60 -20.00
CA SER A 183 -6.14 -4.57 -21.03
C SER A 183 -6.01 -3.15 -21.60
N GLN A 184 -4.88 -2.49 -21.29
CA GLN A 184 -4.60 -1.09 -21.61
C GLN A 184 -4.70 -0.69 -23.09
N TYR A 185 -4.71 -1.67 -24.01
CA TYR A 185 -4.52 -1.46 -25.45
C TYR A 185 -5.83 -1.44 -26.26
N ASN A 186 -6.88 -2.12 -25.83
CA ASN A 186 -8.09 -2.26 -26.65
C ASN A 186 -9.17 -1.29 -26.18
N PHE A 187 -9.13 -0.06 -26.69
CA PHE A 187 -10.18 0.92 -26.48
C PHE A 187 -10.96 1.19 -27.77
N THR A 188 -12.26 0.97 -27.71
CA THR A 188 -13.23 1.25 -28.77
C THR A 188 -14.41 2.02 -28.20
N ALA A 189 -14.74 3.15 -28.82
CA ALA A 189 -15.90 3.94 -28.48
C ALA A 189 -16.54 4.57 -29.72
N ASN A 190 -17.84 4.80 -29.66
CA ASN A 190 -18.59 5.50 -30.69
C ASN A 190 -19.13 6.80 -30.10
N MET A 191 -18.73 7.92 -30.68
CA MET A 191 -19.23 9.24 -30.34
C MET A 191 -20.26 9.69 -31.38
N TYR A 192 -21.42 10.15 -30.91
CA TYR A 192 -22.53 10.63 -31.72
C TYR A 192 -22.66 12.13 -31.50
N LEU A 193 -22.18 12.92 -32.46
CA LEU A 193 -22.18 14.38 -32.39
C LEU A 193 -23.44 14.96 -33.05
N HIS A 194 -24.12 15.86 -32.35
CA HIS A 194 -25.29 16.56 -32.84
C HIS A 194 -24.84 17.85 -33.53
N GLN A 195 -24.91 17.88 -34.87
CA GLN A 195 -24.57 19.07 -35.64
C GLN A 195 -25.85 19.70 -36.19
N SER A 196 -26.07 20.97 -35.83
CA SER A 196 -27.16 21.77 -36.40
C SER A 196 -26.65 22.44 -37.67
N SER A 197 -26.92 21.84 -38.82
CA SER A 197 -26.68 22.47 -40.13
C SER A 197 -28.03 22.61 -40.84
N ASN A 198 -28.37 23.83 -41.29
CA ASN A 198 -29.57 24.13 -42.09
C ASN A 198 -30.89 23.49 -41.60
N ARG A 199 -31.29 23.77 -40.34
CA ARG A 199 -32.58 23.37 -39.75
C ARG A 199 -32.86 21.84 -39.64
N GLN A 200 -31.89 20.99 -39.96
CA GLN A 200 -31.95 19.54 -39.68
C GLN A 200 -30.88 19.16 -38.66
N ASN A 201 -31.29 18.43 -37.61
CA ASN A 201 -30.36 17.86 -36.64
C ASN A 201 -29.76 16.58 -37.24
N VAL A 202 -28.52 16.67 -37.74
CA VAL A 202 -27.79 15.50 -38.25
C VAL A 202 -26.90 14.95 -37.15
N ILE A 203 -27.03 13.66 -36.86
CA ILE A 203 -26.17 12.94 -35.93
C ILE A 203 -24.98 12.38 -36.72
N LYS A 204 -23.78 12.88 -36.44
CA LYS A 204 -22.56 12.39 -37.06
C LYS A 204 -21.86 11.41 -36.12
N ARG A 205 -21.60 10.20 -36.61
CA ARG A 205 -20.85 9.18 -35.88
C ARG A 205 -19.35 9.37 -36.08
N VAL A 206 -18.61 9.39 -34.98
CA VAL A 206 -17.15 9.37 -34.93
C VAL A 206 -16.72 8.12 -34.18
N GLN A 207 -15.95 7.27 -34.83
CA GLN A 207 -15.34 6.12 -34.17
C GLN A 207 -14.07 6.57 -33.47
N ILE A 208 -13.92 6.16 -32.21
CA ILE A 208 -12.83 6.52 -31.33
C ILE A 208 -12.09 5.24 -30.95
N ASP A 209 -10.81 5.23 -31.30
CA ASP A 209 -9.92 4.11 -31.03
C ASP A 209 -8.83 4.54 -30.01
N GLU A 210 -7.98 3.60 -29.62
CA GLU A 210 -6.85 3.82 -28.71
C GLU A 210 -5.93 4.99 -29.12
N LYS A 211 -5.84 5.31 -30.41
CA LYS A 211 -5.04 6.43 -30.95
C LYS A 211 -5.50 7.80 -30.45
N GLN A 212 -6.75 7.91 -30.00
CA GLN A 212 -7.36 9.12 -29.45
C GLN A 212 -7.47 9.08 -27.93
N LEU A 213 -7.27 7.91 -27.31
CA LEU A 213 -7.30 7.76 -25.86
C LEU A 213 -5.99 8.25 -25.23
N ILE A 214 -6.14 9.08 -24.20
CA ILE A 214 -5.08 9.58 -23.32
C ILE A 214 -5.35 9.00 -21.94
N LEU A 215 -4.35 8.31 -21.37
CA LEU A 215 -4.47 7.64 -20.07
C LEU A 215 -3.99 8.52 -18.92
N ARG A 216 -4.59 8.34 -17.75
CA ARG A 216 -4.14 8.95 -16.49
C ARG A 216 -2.68 8.58 -16.20
N GLY A 217 -1.90 9.57 -15.75
CA GLY A 217 -0.49 9.38 -15.40
C GLY A 217 0.50 9.66 -16.54
N CYS A 218 0.03 9.75 -17.80
CA CYS A 218 0.83 10.30 -18.90
C CYS A 218 1.18 11.77 -18.64
N LYS A 219 2.31 12.22 -19.18
CA LYS A 219 2.71 13.63 -19.15
C LYS A 219 2.66 14.24 -20.53
N VAL A 220 2.04 15.42 -20.67
CA VAL A 220 1.95 16.12 -21.95
C VAL A 220 3.33 16.67 -22.31
N LYS A 221 3.85 16.30 -23.49
CA LYS A 221 5.16 16.74 -23.98
C LYS A 221 5.04 17.29 -25.39
N ASN A 222 6.01 18.13 -25.77
CA ASN A 222 6.16 18.70 -27.14
C ASN A 222 4.88 19.27 -27.77
N THR A 223 3.92 19.67 -26.93
CA THR A 223 2.63 20.26 -27.31
C THR A 223 2.30 21.33 -26.27
N LYS A 224 1.95 22.53 -26.74
CA LYS A 224 1.75 23.70 -25.86
C LYS A 224 0.54 23.52 -24.96
N TRP A 225 -0.53 23.02 -25.55
CA TRP A 225 -1.76 22.68 -24.85
C TRP A 225 -2.49 21.54 -25.55
N VAL A 226 -3.30 20.83 -24.78
CA VAL A 226 -4.14 19.70 -25.19
C VAL A 226 -5.51 19.82 -24.54
N MET A 227 -6.57 19.68 -25.33
CA MET A 227 -7.93 19.54 -24.83
C MET A 227 -8.40 18.09 -24.94
N GLY A 228 -9.03 17.60 -23.90
CA GLY A 228 -9.71 16.32 -23.97
C GLY A 228 -10.92 16.21 -23.07
N LEU A 229 -11.72 15.19 -23.35
CA LEU A 229 -12.99 14.91 -22.68
C LEU A 229 -12.79 13.74 -21.74
N ILE A 230 -13.08 13.92 -20.45
CA ILE A 230 -12.95 12.85 -19.46
C ILE A 230 -13.98 11.76 -19.74
N ILE A 231 -13.50 10.52 -19.90
CA ILE A 231 -14.35 9.33 -20.05
C ILE A 231 -14.41 8.48 -18.77
N ALA A 232 -13.33 8.43 -18.00
CA ALA A 232 -13.26 7.69 -16.75
C ALA A 232 -12.43 8.48 -15.74
N ALA A 233 -12.89 8.53 -14.49
CA ALA A 233 -12.27 9.31 -13.41
C ALA A 233 -12.10 8.45 -12.15
N GLY A 234 -11.14 8.81 -11.30
CA GLY A 234 -10.90 8.10 -10.04
C GLY A 234 -10.50 6.64 -10.24
N HIS A 235 -11.19 5.73 -9.53
CA HIS A 235 -10.93 4.29 -9.56
C HIS A 235 -11.33 3.61 -10.87
N ASP A 236 -12.09 4.28 -11.74
CA ASP A 236 -12.48 3.74 -13.04
C ASP A 236 -11.41 3.88 -14.12
N THR A 237 -10.37 4.67 -13.85
CA THR A 237 -9.24 4.81 -14.77
C THR A 237 -8.45 3.50 -14.89
N ASN A 238 -7.92 3.22 -16.08
CA ASN A 238 -7.15 2.02 -16.36
C ASN A 238 -5.94 1.87 -15.43
N LEU A 239 -5.27 2.97 -15.09
CA LEU A 239 -4.16 2.98 -14.13
C LEU A 239 -4.62 2.47 -12.74
N MET A 240 -5.75 2.98 -12.25
CA MET A 240 -6.25 2.58 -10.92
C MET A 240 -6.83 1.17 -10.89
N ARG A 241 -7.41 0.69 -12.00
CA ARG A 241 -7.89 -0.70 -12.11
C ARG A 241 -6.76 -1.71 -12.14
N ASN A 242 -5.61 -1.33 -12.70
CA ASN A 242 -4.40 -2.15 -12.70
C ASN A 242 -3.57 -1.98 -11.42
N THR A 243 -3.98 -1.09 -10.51
CA THR A 243 -3.34 -0.96 -9.20
C THR A 243 -3.82 -2.08 -8.28
N ILE A 244 -2.87 -2.87 -7.75
CA ILE A 244 -3.17 -3.92 -6.77
C ILE A 244 -3.80 -3.27 -5.54
N LYS A 245 -4.97 -3.78 -5.11
CA LYS A 245 -5.62 -3.32 -3.88
C LYS A 245 -4.61 -3.43 -2.72
N LEU A 246 -4.51 -2.37 -1.91
CA LEU A 246 -3.61 -2.34 -0.77
C LEU A 246 -3.87 -3.53 0.16
N ILE A 247 -2.89 -4.44 0.24
CA ILE A 247 -2.85 -5.54 1.20
C ILE A 247 -1.97 -5.07 2.36
N ASN A 248 -2.44 -5.25 3.59
CA ASN A 248 -1.62 -5.01 4.77
C ASN A 248 -0.51 -6.07 4.80
N LYS A 249 0.72 -5.64 4.51
CA LYS A 249 1.90 -6.50 4.58
C LYS A 249 2.25 -6.75 6.04
N LYS A 250 2.41 -8.01 6.43
CA LYS A 250 2.90 -8.41 7.75
C LYS A 250 4.33 -8.94 7.61
N SER A 251 5.20 -8.62 8.55
CA SER A 251 6.56 -9.16 8.57
C SER A 251 6.57 -10.64 8.97
N PHE A 252 7.49 -11.41 8.38
CA PHE A 252 7.75 -12.81 8.74
C PHE A 252 8.18 -12.95 10.20
N ILE A 253 8.92 -11.98 10.75
CA ILE A 253 9.31 -12.01 12.17
C ILE A 253 8.09 -12.07 13.09
N ASN A 254 7.01 -11.37 12.76
CA ASN A 254 5.79 -11.35 13.55
C ASN A 254 5.11 -12.73 13.53
N ARG A 255 5.21 -13.45 12.40
CA ARG A 255 4.72 -14.82 12.29
C ARG A 255 5.55 -15.77 13.16
N ASP A 256 6.88 -15.64 13.12
CA ASP A 256 7.78 -16.48 13.92
C ASP A 256 7.64 -16.22 15.42
N LEU A 257 7.50 -14.94 15.81
CA LEU A 257 7.19 -14.54 17.18
C LEU A 257 5.86 -15.13 17.65
N ASN A 258 4.81 -15.07 16.83
CA ASN A 258 3.52 -15.69 17.16
C ASN A 258 3.64 -17.21 17.34
N LEU A 259 4.48 -17.88 16.54
CA LEU A 259 4.74 -19.31 16.67
C LEU A 259 5.53 -19.63 17.95
N GLN A 260 6.56 -18.86 18.28
CA GLN A 260 7.31 -18.99 19.52
C GLN A 260 6.41 -18.79 20.75
N VAL A 261 5.50 -17.81 20.69
CA VAL A 261 4.50 -17.57 21.75
C VAL A 261 3.62 -18.80 21.97
N ILE A 262 3.18 -19.46 20.90
CA ILE A 262 2.40 -20.71 20.99
C ILE A 262 3.23 -21.83 21.61
N ILE A 263 4.50 -21.99 21.21
CA ILE A 263 5.39 -23.01 21.79
C ILE A 263 5.60 -22.79 23.29
N ILE A 264 5.87 -21.53 23.71
CA ILE A 264 6.06 -21.21 25.13
C ILE A 264 4.76 -21.43 25.92
N LEU A 265 3.60 -21.10 25.33
CA LEU A 265 2.30 -21.38 25.94
C LEU A 265 2.10 -22.88 26.16
N LEU A 266 2.34 -23.72 25.15
CA LEU A 266 2.26 -25.17 25.28
C LEU A 266 3.23 -25.70 26.35
N PHE A 267 4.46 -25.20 26.36
CA PHE A 267 5.45 -25.55 27.37
C PHE A 267 5.01 -25.17 28.79
N SER A 268 4.41 -23.98 28.97
CA SER A 268 3.89 -23.54 30.27
C SER A 268 2.75 -24.42 30.78
N ILE A 269 1.88 -24.91 29.88
CA ILE A 269 0.81 -25.86 30.23
C ILE A 269 1.42 -27.18 30.68
N ILE A 270 2.40 -27.72 29.95
CA ILE A 270 3.07 -28.98 30.31
C ILE A 270 3.72 -28.89 31.69
N LEU A 271 4.45 -27.79 31.97
CA LEU A 271 5.06 -27.57 33.28
C LEU A 271 4.01 -27.47 34.40
N SER A 272 2.91 -26.75 34.15
CA SER A 272 1.82 -26.63 35.13
C SER A 272 1.22 -28.00 35.47
N VAL A 273 0.94 -28.83 34.46
CA VAL A 273 0.40 -30.19 34.64
C VAL A 273 1.41 -31.09 35.35
N SER A 274 2.69 -31.05 34.98
CA SER A 274 3.72 -31.85 35.66
C SER A 274 3.88 -31.46 37.13
N SER A 275 3.79 -30.16 37.44
CA SER A 275 3.88 -29.68 38.83
C SER A 275 2.66 -30.08 39.66
N ALA A 276 1.48 -30.14 39.04
CA ALA A 276 0.26 -30.59 39.67
C ALA A 276 0.30 -32.10 39.98
N ILE A 277 0.76 -32.91 39.01
CA ILE A 277 0.96 -34.35 39.22
C ILE A 277 1.97 -34.59 40.34
N TYR A 278 3.11 -33.88 40.35
CA TYR A 278 4.11 -34.00 41.39
C TYR A 278 3.53 -33.70 42.78
N TYR A 279 2.79 -32.59 42.92
CA TYR A 279 2.16 -32.19 44.19
C TYR A 279 1.18 -33.24 44.72
N VAL A 280 0.33 -33.80 43.85
CA VAL A 280 -0.60 -34.88 44.23
C VAL A 280 0.18 -36.11 44.67
N THR A 281 1.22 -36.51 43.93
CA THR A 281 2.01 -37.71 44.28
C THR A 281 2.81 -37.56 45.57
N THR A 282 3.23 -36.36 45.95
CA THR A 282 3.94 -36.13 47.22
C THR A 282 2.98 -36.11 48.40
N ASN A 283 1.82 -35.44 48.27
CA ASN A 283 0.85 -35.40 49.36
C ASN A 283 0.25 -36.78 49.67
N ILE A 284 -0.06 -37.57 48.63
CA ILE A 284 -0.51 -38.97 48.83
C ILE A 284 0.56 -39.81 49.54
N ARG A 285 1.83 -39.49 49.34
CA ARG A 285 2.94 -40.25 49.93
C ARG A 285 3.20 -39.88 51.38
N ASP A 286 3.05 -38.61 51.73
CA ASP A 286 3.18 -38.14 53.12
C ASP A 286 2.00 -38.62 54.00
N ASP A 287 0.78 -38.75 53.46
CA ASP A 287 -0.36 -39.36 54.18
C ASP A 287 -0.17 -40.88 54.44
N CYS A 288 0.65 -41.58 53.65
CA CYS A 288 0.93 -43.01 53.88
C CYS A 288 2.07 -43.28 54.88
N ASP A 289 2.89 -42.29 55.20
CA ASP A 289 4.03 -42.45 56.13
C ASP A 289 3.69 -41.98 57.58
N ASP A 290 2.54 -41.34 57.80
CA ASP A 290 2.08 -40.83 59.11
C ASP A 290 0.91 -41.64 59.74
N ASP A 291 0.67 -42.87 59.27
CA ASP A 291 -0.31 -43.79 59.87
C ASP A 291 0.20 -44.39 61.20
N SER A 292 0.13 -43.57 62.25
CA SER A 292 0.11 -44.03 63.64
C SER A 292 -1.04 -43.41 64.42
N GLN A 293 -2.28 -43.75 64.05
CA GLN A 293 -3.35 -44.20 64.97
C GLN A 293 -4.73 -44.18 64.31
N ASP A 294 -5.37 -45.35 64.33
CA ASP A 294 -6.81 -45.62 64.37
C ASP A 294 -7.74 -44.80 63.47
N ASP A 295 -8.14 -45.35 62.33
CA ASP A 295 -9.52 -45.82 62.17
C ASP A 295 -9.70 -46.63 60.87
N GLN A 296 -10.27 -47.82 61.05
CA GLN A 296 -10.50 -48.83 60.03
C GLN A 296 -11.89 -48.62 59.40
N GLU A 297 -11.95 -47.96 58.24
CA GLU A 297 -13.16 -47.97 57.39
C GLU A 297 -12.86 -48.51 55.98
N ASP A 298 -13.61 -49.55 55.61
CA ASP A 298 -13.55 -50.28 54.35
C ASP A 298 -13.69 -49.35 53.13
N VAL A 299 -12.59 -49.05 52.43
CA VAL A 299 -12.63 -48.33 51.16
C VAL A 299 -13.00 -49.29 50.02
N ASN A 300 -14.30 -49.36 49.79
CA ASN A 300 -14.95 -50.00 48.64
C ASN A 300 -14.26 -49.62 47.30
N CYS A 301 -13.91 -50.63 46.48
CA CYS A 301 -13.25 -50.46 45.17
C CYS A 301 -14.09 -49.76 44.07
N GLU A 302 -15.31 -49.31 44.36
CA GLU A 302 -16.08 -48.38 43.50
C GLU A 302 -15.82 -46.90 43.85
N GLY A 303 -15.13 -46.64 44.97
CA GLY A 303 -14.75 -45.31 45.42
C GLY A 303 -13.62 -44.70 44.61
N TRP A 304 -12.78 -45.49 43.94
CA TRP A 304 -11.59 -44.97 43.24
C TRP A 304 -11.95 -44.03 42.10
N THR A 305 -13.00 -44.29 41.33
CA THR A 305 -13.40 -43.37 40.24
C THR A 305 -14.13 -42.13 40.77
N LYS A 306 -14.87 -42.24 41.88
CA LYS A 306 -15.52 -41.08 42.53
C LYS A 306 -14.54 -40.24 43.36
N LEU A 307 -13.55 -40.85 43.99
CA LEU A 307 -12.43 -40.18 44.64
C LEU A 307 -11.53 -39.54 43.58
N PHE A 308 -11.19 -40.21 42.48
CA PHE A 308 -10.50 -39.53 41.38
C PHE A 308 -11.33 -38.39 40.80
N PHE A 309 -12.66 -38.53 40.64
CA PHE A 309 -13.47 -37.45 40.08
C PHE A 309 -13.72 -36.31 41.07
N MET A 310 -13.89 -36.61 42.36
CA MET A 310 -14.04 -35.62 43.44
C MET A 310 -12.71 -34.99 43.84
N GLU A 311 -11.60 -35.72 43.78
CA GLU A 311 -10.24 -35.19 43.91
C GLU A 311 -9.80 -34.45 42.66
N PHE A 312 -10.25 -34.83 41.47
CA PHE A 312 -10.09 -34.03 40.25
C PHE A 312 -10.94 -32.75 40.32
N LEU A 313 -12.12 -32.81 40.96
CA LEU A 313 -12.96 -31.64 41.27
C LEU A 313 -12.34 -30.79 42.37
N ILE A 314 -11.75 -31.39 43.41
CA ILE A 314 -11.01 -30.71 44.48
C ILE A 314 -9.72 -30.13 43.92
N TRP A 315 -9.04 -30.77 42.97
CA TRP A 315 -7.92 -30.25 42.17
C TRP A 315 -8.35 -29.06 41.32
N PHE A 316 -9.56 -29.08 40.76
CA PHE A 316 -10.19 -27.93 40.11
C PHE A 316 -10.67 -26.84 41.10
N ILE A 317 -10.98 -27.18 42.36
CA ILE A 317 -11.50 -26.26 43.42
C ILE A 317 -10.35 -25.68 44.27
N GLN A 318 -9.21 -26.38 44.42
CA GLN A 318 -7.89 -25.90 44.87
C GLN A 318 -7.18 -25.05 43.78
N TYR A 319 -7.98 -24.59 42.81
CA TYR A 319 -7.80 -23.49 41.85
C TYR A 319 -6.91 -22.33 42.35
N LYS A 320 -6.85 -22.06 43.66
CA LYS A 320 -6.10 -20.96 44.27
C LYS A 320 -4.58 -21.05 44.12
N GLN A 321 -3.98 -22.25 44.11
CA GLN A 321 -2.52 -22.40 44.09
C GLN A 321 -1.94 -22.78 42.72
N ASP A 322 -2.68 -23.48 41.86
CA ASP A 322 -2.16 -23.91 40.55
C ASP A 322 -2.33 -22.85 39.46
N ILE A 323 -3.36 -21.99 39.53
CA ILE A 323 -3.42 -20.77 38.70
C ILE A 323 -2.33 -19.79 39.09
N PHE A 324 -1.97 -19.76 40.37
CA PHE A 324 -0.86 -18.97 40.84
C PHE A 324 0.48 -19.43 40.21
N LYS A 325 0.69 -20.74 40.05
CA LYS A 325 1.86 -21.27 39.31
C LYS A 325 1.77 -20.98 37.80
N PHE A 326 0.60 -21.14 37.18
CA PHE A 326 0.38 -20.73 35.79
C PHE A 326 0.67 -19.24 35.59
N TYR A 327 0.32 -18.40 36.56
CA TYR A 327 0.63 -16.98 36.59
C TYR A 327 2.14 -16.70 36.74
N LEU A 328 2.86 -17.45 37.58
CA LEU A 328 4.32 -17.34 37.65
C LEU A 328 4.98 -17.71 36.32
N TYR A 329 4.50 -18.77 35.66
CA TYR A 329 4.97 -19.17 34.32
C TYR A 329 4.44 -18.27 33.20
N SER A 330 3.44 -17.43 33.45
CA SER A 330 2.96 -16.42 32.50
C SER A 330 4.09 -15.44 32.15
N ASN A 331 4.97 -15.10 33.10
CA ASN A 331 6.13 -14.24 32.84
C ASN A 331 7.17 -14.82 31.86
N LEU A 332 7.04 -16.09 31.44
CA LEU A 332 7.94 -16.71 30.46
C LEU A 332 7.87 -16.05 29.07
N ILE A 333 6.77 -15.37 28.73
CA ILE A 333 6.71 -14.53 27.53
C ILE A 333 6.88 -13.08 28.00
N PRO A 334 8.08 -12.49 27.82
CA PRO A 334 8.32 -11.14 28.25
C PRO A 334 7.44 -10.17 27.46
N ILE A 335 6.51 -9.48 28.13
CA ILE A 335 5.74 -8.37 27.56
C ILE A 335 6.68 -7.28 27.00
N SER A 336 7.87 -7.16 27.59
CA SER A 336 8.93 -6.29 27.11
C SER A 336 9.41 -6.62 25.69
N LEU A 337 9.25 -7.85 25.19
CA LEU A 337 9.61 -8.22 23.81
C LEU A 337 8.81 -7.43 22.76
N LEU A 338 7.51 -7.28 22.98
CA LEU A 338 6.65 -6.51 22.07
C LEU A 338 7.03 -5.03 22.10
N PHE A 339 7.31 -4.50 23.29
CA PHE A 339 7.73 -3.12 23.45
C PHE A 339 9.11 -2.85 22.82
N THR A 340 10.08 -3.75 23.03
CA THR A 340 11.43 -3.58 22.47
C THR A 340 11.43 -3.66 20.95
N LEU A 341 10.64 -4.56 20.35
CA LEU A 341 10.51 -4.63 18.90
C LEU A 341 9.99 -3.33 18.29
N GLU A 342 8.95 -2.73 18.87
CA GLU A 342 8.42 -1.44 18.40
C GLU A 342 9.43 -0.31 18.59
N PHE A 343 10.14 -0.28 19.72
CA PHE A 343 11.19 0.71 19.95
C PHE A 343 12.34 0.58 18.95
N VAL A 344 12.78 -0.65 18.67
CA VAL A 344 13.83 -0.93 17.69
C VAL A 344 13.39 -0.48 16.29
N ARG A 345 12.14 -0.73 15.88
CA ARG A 345 11.61 -0.27 14.58
C ARG A 345 11.61 1.25 14.46
N ILE A 346 11.25 1.97 15.53
CA ILE A 346 11.32 3.44 15.56
C ILE A 346 12.77 3.91 15.40
N ALA A 347 13.70 3.34 16.16
CA ALA A 347 15.11 3.69 16.09
C ALA A 347 15.70 3.44 14.70
N GLN A 348 15.40 2.28 14.10
CA GLN A 348 15.80 1.94 12.73
C GLN A 348 15.20 2.90 11.70
N THR A 349 13.92 3.27 11.83
CA THR A 349 13.27 4.26 10.96
C THR A 349 14.01 5.59 11.01
N TYR A 350 14.36 6.05 12.22
CA TYR A 350 15.09 7.29 12.43
C TYR A 350 16.49 7.25 11.79
N PHE A 351 17.24 6.16 12.00
CA PHE A 351 18.57 6.01 11.39
C PHE A 351 18.53 5.99 9.86
N ILE A 352 17.55 5.32 9.25
CA ILE A 352 17.40 5.30 7.79
C ILE A 352 17.08 6.70 7.25
N GLN A 353 16.17 7.43 7.88
CA GLN A 353 15.75 8.77 7.42
C GLN A 353 16.86 9.83 7.55
N HIS A 354 17.77 9.65 8.50
CA HIS A 354 18.87 10.58 8.76
C HIS A 354 20.23 10.11 8.23
N ASP A 355 20.25 9.10 7.36
CA ASP A 355 21.49 8.65 6.74
C ASP A 355 21.95 9.62 5.63
N CYS A 356 23.10 10.26 5.86
CA CYS A 356 23.72 11.17 4.90
C CYS A 356 24.21 10.46 3.62
N LEU A 357 24.52 9.15 3.68
CA LEU A 357 24.98 8.40 2.51
C LEU A 357 23.85 8.11 1.52
N MET A 358 22.61 8.12 1.98
CA MET A 358 21.41 7.94 1.16
C MET A 358 20.79 9.26 0.69
N PHE A 359 21.44 10.40 0.94
CA PHE A 359 20.96 11.70 0.51
C PHE A 359 21.12 11.88 -1.01
N ASP A 360 20.04 12.23 -1.68
CA ASP A 360 20.07 12.55 -3.11
C ASP A 360 20.40 14.03 -3.33
N ASN A 361 21.59 14.31 -3.90
CA ASN A 361 22.05 15.66 -4.22
C ASN A 361 21.26 16.31 -5.38
N ASP A 362 20.69 15.52 -6.29
CA ASP A 362 19.99 16.05 -7.46
C ASP A 362 18.58 16.54 -7.08
N GLN A 363 17.87 15.78 -6.24
CA GLN A 363 16.53 16.14 -5.75
C GLN A 363 16.54 16.90 -4.42
N MET A 364 17.67 16.93 -3.71
CA MET A 364 17.83 17.51 -2.37
C MET A 364 16.87 16.88 -1.35
N LEU A 365 16.75 15.56 -1.37
CA LEU A 365 15.81 14.79 -0.54
C LEU A 365 16.51 13.67 0.23
N PHE A 366 16.06 13.45 1.47
CA PHE A 366 16.39 12.27 2.28
C PHE A 366 15.43 11.11 2.00
N PRO A 367 15.86 9.85 2.24
CA PRO A 367 14.98 8.70 2.09
C PRO A 367 13.79 8.78 3.05
N SER A 368 12.60 8.49 2.54
CA SER A 368 11.35 8.50 3.32
C SER A 368 10.82 7.10 3.53
N VAL A 369 10.87 6.61 4.77
CA VAL A 369 10.22 5.34 5.17
C VAL A 369 8.69 5.52 5.20
N GLN A 370 7.98 4.70 4.40
CA GLN A 370 6.51 4.71 4.28
C GLN A 370 5.81 3.64 5.15
N SER A 371 6.57 2.66 5.64
CA SER A 371 6.05 1.54 6.43
C SER A 371 7.14 1.07 7.39
N SER A 372 6.99 1.40 8.67
CA SER A 372 7.95 1.01 9.73
C SER A 372 7.95 -0.49 10.04
N GLN A 373 6.85 -1.19 9.77
CA GLN A 373 6.69 -2.63 10.07
C GLN A 373 7.52 -3.58 9.19
N LEU A 374 8.12 -3.10 8.10
CA LEU A 374 8.79 -3.94 7.10
C LEU A 374 10.32 -3.74 7.07
N LEU A 375 10.89 -3.02 8.03
CA LEU A 375 12.33 -2.69 8.02
C LEU A 375 13.20 -3.95 8.14
N GLU A 376 12.76 -4.90 8.95
CA GLU A 376 13.47 -6.15 9.22
C GLU A 376 13.54 -7.06 7.96
N GLU A 377 12.55 -6.93 7.09
CA GLU A 377 12.47 -7.65 5.81
C GLU A 377 13.55 -7.24 4.82
N LEU A 378 14.07 -6.01 4.94
CA LEU A 378 15.12 -5.51 4.03
C LEU A 378 16.37 -6.39 4.09
N GLY A 379 16.67 -7.00 5.25
CA GLY A 379 17.78 -7.93 5.42
C GLY A 379 17.51 -9.34 4.87
N GLN A 380 16.26 -9.66 4.53
CA GLN A 380 15.83 -10.99 4.08
C GLN A 380 15.54 -11.05 2.57
N VAL A 381 15.73 -9.95 1.85
CA VAL A 381 15.48 -9.87 0.41
C VAL A 381 16.44 -10.79 -0.35
N GLN A 382 15.91 -11.84 -1.00
CA GLN A 382 16.68 -12.77 -1.83
C GLN A 382 16.68 -12.38 -3.32
N VAL A 383 15.58 -11.80 -3.78
CA VAL A 383 15.36 -11.47 -5.20
C VAL A 383 14.93 -10.02 -5.30
N ILE A 384 15.67 -9.24 -6.07
CA ILE A 384 15.34 -7.86 -6.39
C ILE A 384 14.77 -7.82 -7.80
N PHE A 385 13.48 -7.54 -7.91
CA PHE A 385 12.86 -7.18 -9.18
C PHE A 385 13.11 -5.69 -9.42
N SER A 386 13.96 -5.38 -10.39
CA SER A 386 14.28 -4.01 -10.76
C SER A 386 13.67 -3.69 -12.11
N ASP A 387 13.01 -2.53 -12.21
CA ASP A 387 12.61 -1.99 -13.50
C ASP A 387 13.84 -1.44 -14.23
N LYS A 388 13.89 -1.57 -15.56
CA LYS A 388 15.00 -1.05 -16.34
C LYS A 388 14.98 0.48 -16.36
N THR A 389 13.83 1.06 -16.69
CA THR A 389 13.72 2.48 -16.99
C THR A 389 13.31 3.25 -15.75
N GLY A 390 13.93 4.41 -15.51
CA GLY A 390 13.67 5.20 -14.31
C GLY A 390 14.27 4.63 -13.01
N THR A 391 14.72 3.36 -13.01
CA THR A 391 15.46 2.75 -11.88
C THR A 391 16.91 2.45 -12.26
N MET A 392 17.17 1.55 -13.21
CA MET A 392 18.58 1.26 -13.60
C MET A 392 19.18 2.32 -14.53
N THR A 393 18.38 2.86 -15.45
CA THR A 393 18.86 3.85 -16.42
C THR A 393 18.27 5.22 -16.13
N ALA A 394 19.13 6.24 -16.01
CA ALA A 394 18.70 7.62 -16.09
C ALA A 394 18.15 7.90 -17.50
N ASN A 395 17.07 8.69 -17.59
CA ASN A 395 16.41 9.03 -18.86
C ASN A 395 17.19 10.08 -19.67
N ILE A 396 18.47 9.82 -19.90
CA ILE A 396 19.39 10.71 -20.58
C ILE A 396 20.13 9.89 -21.64
N MET A 397 19.68 10.01 -22.89
CA MET A 397 20.32 9.37 -24.03
C MET A 397 21.52 10.21 -24.47
N ARG A 398 22.73 9.69 -24.28
CA ARG A 398 23.98 10.33 -24.74
C ARG A 398 24.53 9.57 -25.93
N PHE A 399 24.63 10.24 -27.07
CA PHE A 399 25.30 9.69 -28.24
C PHE A 399 26.75 9.33 -27.91
N ARG A 400 27.11 8.06 -28.06
CA ARG A 400 28.46 7.55 -27.70
C ARG A 400 29.34 7.31 -28.91
N LYS A 401 28.86 6.61 -29.94
CA LYS A 401 29.68 6.25 -31.09
C LYS A 401 28.80 6.17 -32.32
N ILE A 402 29.38 6.38 -33.50
CA ILE A 402 28.74 6.08 -34.77
C ILE A 402 29.72 5.33 -35.67
N ALA A 403 29.23 4.31 -36.35
CA ALA A 403 29.96 3.63 -37.39
C ALA A 403 29.41 4.10 -38.75
N CYS A 404 30.27 4.70 -39.57
CA CYS A 404 29.95 5.06 -40.95
C CYS A 404 30.92 4.35 -41.90
N GLY A 405 30.41 3.39 -42.67
CA GLY A 405 31.25 2.51 -43.50
C GLY A 405 32.16 1.64 -42.63
N GLN A 406 33.47 1.65 -42.90
CA GLN A 406 34.50 0.91 -42.14
C GLN A 406 35.11 1.69 -40.96
N LYS A 407 34.66 2.94 -40.75
CA LYS A 407 35.22 3.84 -39.74
C LYS A 407 34.26 3.97 -38.57
N GLN A 408 34.76 3.69 -37.37
CA GLN A 408 34.06 3.99 -36.12
C GLN A 408 34.55 5.32 -35.56
N TYR A 409 33.61 6.22 -35.29
CA TYR A 409 33.85 7.51 -34.66
C TYR A 409 33.37 7.45 -33.21
N ALA A 410 34.26 7.76 -32.28
CA ALA A 410 33.95 7.86 -30.86
C ALA A 410 34.57 9.14 -30.28
N PRO A 411 33.85 9.91 -29.45
CA PRO A 411 34.42 10.97 -28.65
C PRO A 411 35.34 10.36 -27.59
N ILE A 412 36.56 10.90 -27.44
CA ILE A 412 37.47 10.50 -26.37
C ILE A 412 36.92 11.06 -25.06
N PHE A 413 36.58 10.17 -24.11
CA PHE A 413 36.30 10.57 -22.73
C PHE A 413 37.63 10.74 -22.00
N GLY A 414 38.28 11.86 -22.26
CA GLY A 414 39.46 12.37 -21.55
C GLY A 414 39.49 13.88 -21.68
N ASN A 415 40.09 14.59 -20.73
CA ASN A 415 40.08 16.07 -20.64
C ASN A 415 40.54 16.83 -21.90
N ASN A 416 41.08 16.14 -22.92
CA ASN A 416 41.51 16.73 -24.18
C ASN A 416 40.66 16.24 -25.35
N ARG A 417 39.93 17.19 -25.96
CA ARG A 417 39.11 17.04 -27.18
C ARG A 417 39.95 16.61 -28.39
N LYS A 418 40.22 15.33 -28.54
CA LYS A 418 40.64 14.72 -29.82
C LYS A 418 39.70 13.55 -30.12
N PHE A 419 39.61 13.11 -31.37
CA PHE A 419 38.84 11.93 -31.78
C PHE A 419 39.82 10.82 -32.15
N ILE A 420 39.58 9.57 -31.74
CA ILE A 420 40.33 8.40 -32.22
C ILE A 420 39.48 7.71 -33.28
N ILE A 421 40.06 7.48 -34.46
CA ILE A 421 39.47 6.69 -35.55
C ILE A 421 39.95 5.25 -35.36
N ILE A 422 39.01 4.31 -35.21
CA ILE A 422 39.32 2.88 -35.22
C ILE A 422 38.80 2.32 -36.55
N GLU A 423 39.69 1.80 -37.40
CA GLU A 423 39.36 1.17 -38.69
C GLU A 423 39.22 -0.34 -38.49
N TYR A 424 38.06 -0.90 -38.83
CA TYR A 424 37.85 -2.35 -38.91
C TYR A 424 37.69 -2.78 -40.37
N ARG A 425 38.47 -3.78 -40.79
CA ARG A 425 38.38 -4.37 -42.13
C ARG A 425 37.08 -5.18 -42.28
N SER A 426 36.26 -4.74 -43.23
CA SER A 426 35.14 -5.42 -43.90
C SER A 426 33.98 -5.98 -43.05
N ILE A 427 32.78 -5.39 -43.16
CA ILE A 427 31.45 -6.06 -43.17
C ILE A 427 30.39 -5.08 -43.76
N GLN A 428 29.49 -5.61 -44.58
CA GLN A 428 28.57 -4.93 -45.50
C GLN A 428 27.21 -4.45 -44.91
N ARG A 429 27.07 -4.19 -43.61
CA ARG A 429 25.76 -3.80 -43.04
C ARG A 429 25.85 -2.69 -41.99
N PHE A 430 25.00 -1.67 -42.16
CA PHE A 430 24.76 -0.63 -41.19
C PHE A 430 23.97 -1.22 -40.02
N TYR A 431 24.58 -1.27 -38.84
CA TYR A 431 23.87 -1.52 -37.59
C TYR A 431 23.93 -0.24 -36.76
N CYS A 432 22.78 0.44 -36.64
CA CYS A 432 22.60 1.42 -35.58
C CYS A 432 22.42 0.62 -34.29
N ILE A 433 23.47 0.52 -33.48
CA ILE A 433 23.33 -0.02 -32.12
C ILE A 433 22.88 1.18 -31.27
N THR A 434 21.57 1.31 -31.09
CA THR A 434 20.92 2.25 -30.16
C THR A 434 21.13 1.84 -28.71
#